data_AF-A0A4T0FT99-F1
#
_entry.id   AF-A0A4T0FT99-F1
#
_cell.length_a   1.000
_cell.length_b   1.000
_cell.length_c   1.000
_cell.angle_alpha   90.00
_cell.angle_beta   90.00
_cell.angle_gamma   90.00
#
_symmetry.space_group_name_H-M   'P 1'
#
loop_
_entity.id
_entity.type
_entity.pdbx_description
1 polymer ?
#
loop_
_entity_poly.entity_id
_entity_poly.type
_entity_poly.pdbx_seq_one_letter_code
_entity_poly.pdbx_strand_id
1 'polypeptide(L)'
;MSKNQASISQFVKKNTENIPPAVESTKRKLVAEEKESVDRAQPPSDLLALEYETLGPGWVKALQKDLNSPSFKKLKEFLRQEEQKYTIYPPKEQIYSWSRSPIDDVRCCIIGQDPYHGAGQAHGLAFSVKHGVRVPPSLQNIYKELKIEYPEFQPPKHGNLERLCLENGIMLLNSTLTVRKDTAGSHGKKGWEQFTTRVLQVLADRHRSKGIVFFCWGNWAKKMLESAKIDKKKHLILSSVHPSPLSASRGFFNTGHFKQADEWIKERYGKGIDWMVQSADRVDKQDTSQEPATKKPKKDDDVDDAVNDTITRDKEQNKAKEDIDKDAIEEKDVQDMKSQK
;
A
#
# COMPACT_ATOMS: atom_id res chain seq x y z
N MET A 1 -28.27 5.66 -20.64
CA MET A 1 -29.16 6.44 -19.73
C MET A 1 -29.41 5.57 -18.49
N SER A 2 -28.47 5.59 -17.54
CA SER A 2 -28.59 6.23 -16.21
C SER A 2 -29.80 5.77 -15.40
N LYS A 3 -29.54 4.88 -14.43
CA LYS A 3 -30.21 4.77 -13.12
C LYS A 3 -29.47 3.72 -12.28
N ASN A 4 -28.47 4.16 -11.52
CA ASN A 4 -28.09 3.56 -10.23
C ASN A 4 -27.03 4.43 -9.54
N GLN A 5 -27.49 5.51 -8.90
CA GLN A 5 -26.73 6.23 -7.88
C GLN A 5 -27.68 6.58 -6.76
N ALA A 6 -27.94 5.62 -5.88
CA ALA A 6 -28.60 5.86 -4.61
C ALA A 6 -28.29 4.70 -3.64
N SER A 7 -27.10 4.71 -3.02
CA SER A 7 -26.90 4.05 -1.70
C SER A 7 -25.54 4.38 -1.04
N ILE A 8 -25.13 5.65 -0.98
CA ILE A 8 -23.99 6.07 -0.12
C ILE A 8 -24.40 7.21 0.84
N SER A 9 -25.57 7.82 0.65
CA SER A 9 -26.04 8.96 1.48
C SER A 9 -26.74 8.59 2.80
N GLN A 10 -26.86 7.30 3.17
CA GLN A 10 -27.60 6.92 4.39
C GLN A 10 -26.73 6.50 5.58
N PHE A 11 -25.39 6.45 5.46
CA PHE A 11 -24.52 6.06 6.59
C PHE A 11 -23.85 7.23 7.33
N VAL A 12 -24.05 8.47 6.88
CA VAL A 12 -23.43 9.68 7.49
C VAL A 12 -24.40 10.48 8.36
N LYS A 13 -25.68 10.06 8.49
CA LYS A 13 -26.67 10.73 9.35
C LYS A 13 -26.97 9.93 10.62
N LYS A 14 -26.00 9.87 11.52
CA LYS A 14 -26.21 9.70 12.97
C LYS A 14 -24.87 9.91 13.69
N ASN A 15 -24.58 11.17 14.01
CA ASN A 15 -23.74 11.64 15.13
C ASN A 15 -23.27 13.07 14.90
N THR A 16 -24.22 13.99 14.70
CA THR A 16 -23.94 15.44 14.76
C THR A 16 -25.08 16.11 15.51
N GLU A 17 -25.12 15.92 16.83
CA GLU A 17 -25.80 16.86 17.72
C GLU A 17 -24.75 17.43 18.67
N ASN A 18 -24.67 18.76 18.69
CA ASN A 18 -23.78 19.65 19.46
C ASN A 18 -22.36 19.92 18.91
N ILE A 19 -22.28 20.76 17.86
CA ILE A 19 -21.10 21.59 17.56
C ILE A 19 -21.60 23.02 17.23
N PRO A 20 -21.03 24.09 17.82
CA PRO A 20 -21.50 25.46 17.63
C PRO A 20 -21.27 26.01 16.20
N PRO A 21 -22.14 26.93 15.71
CA PRO A 21 -22.27 27.31 14.30
C PRO A 21 -21.09 28.09 13.68
N ALA A 22 -20.06 28.44 14.47
CA ALA A 22 -18.91 29.20 13.99
C ALA A 22 -17.82 28.34 13.29
N VAL A 23 -17.83 27.01 13.49
CA VAL A 23 -16.78 26.11 12.96
C VAL A 23 -17.09 25.61 11.53
N GLU A 24 -18.36 25.66 11.12
CA GLU A 24 -18.82 25.13 9.83
C GLU A 24 -18.61 26.10 8.67
N SER A 25 -18.66 27.42 8.91
CA SER A 25 -18.45 28.44 7.88
C SER A 25 -16.99 28.54 7.43
N THR A 26 -16.04 28.37 8.35
CA THR A 26 -14.60 28.36 8.06
C THR A 26 -14.18 27.10 7.31
N LYS A 27 -14.74 25.93 7.66
CA LYS A 27 -14.49 24.68 6.91
C LYS A 27 -15.07 24.75 5.49
N ARG A 28 -16.29 25.28 5.30
CA ARG A 28 -16.87 25.42 3.96
C ARG A 28 -16.12 26.43 3.10
N LYS A 29 -15.59 27.52 3.67
CA LYS A 29 -14.71 28.47 2.95
C LYS A 29 -13.38 27.84 2.58
N LEU A 30 -12.72 27.11 3.49
CA LEU A 30 -11.45 26.44 3.19
C LEU A 30 -11.59 25.35 2.12
N VAL A 31 -12.68 24.58 2.14
CA VAL A 31 -12.98 23.55 1.11
C VAL A 31 -13.36 24.17 -0.23
N ALA A 32 -14.05 25.31 -0.23
CA ALA A 32 -14.39 26.05 -1.44
C ALA A 32 -13.17 26.73 -2.08
N GLU A 33 -12.30 27.35 -1.27
CA GLU A 33 -11.02 27.93 -1.70
C GLU A 33 -10.04 26.84 -2.16
N GLU A 34 -10.04 25.65 -1.53
CA GLU A 34 -9.28 24.49 -2.03
C GLU A 34 -9.77 24.04 -3.41
N LYS A 35 -11.09 23.93 -3.62
CA LYS A 35 -11.67 23.59 -4.92
C LYS A 35 -11.35 24.63 -6.00
N GLU A 36 -11.48 25.91 -5.70
CA GLU A 36 -11.17 27.00 -6.65
C GLU A 36 -9.67 27.13 -6.97
N SER A 37 -8.79 26.67 -6.08
CA SER A 37 -7.34 26.67 -6.33
C SER A 37 -6.88 25.51 -7.21
N VAL A 38 -7.64 24.41 -7.25
CA VAL A 38 -7.37 23.25 -8.10
C VAL A 38 -7.88 23.49 -9.53
N ASP A 39 -8.97 24.24 -9.70
CA ASP A 39 -9.62 24.48 -11.00
C ASP A 39 -8.88 25.46 -11.93
N ARG A 40 -7.83 26.15 -11.43
CA ARG A 40 -7.04 27.12 -12.21
C ARG A 40 -5.79 26.54 -12.88
N ALA A 41 -5.52 25.24 -12.74
CA ALA A 41 -4.52 24.56 -13.53
C ALA A 41 -5.13 24.09 -14.85
N GLN A 42 -4.76 24.72 -15.97
CA GLN A 42 -5.00 24.18 -17.31
C GLN A 42 -4.62 22.69 -17.34
N PRO A 43 -5.42 21.79 -17.96
CA PRO A 43 -5.08 20.38 -18.00
C PRO A 43 -3.73 20.20 -18.71
N PRO A 44 -2.75 19.53 -18.10
CA PRO A 44 -1.51 19.20 -18.79
C PRO A 44 -1.80 18.25 -19.94
N SER A 45 -0.91 18.25 -20.93
CA SER A 45 -0.81 17.22 -21.98
C SER A 45 -1.26 15.84 -21.46
N ASP A 46 -2.09 15.14 -22.24
CA ASP A 46 -2.61 13.76 -22.05
C ASP A 46 -1.73 12.84 -21.16
N LEU A 47 -0.41 12.95 -21.30
CA LEU A 47 0.60 12.24 -20.52
C LEU A 47 0.44 12.23 -18.98
N LEU A 48 -0.13 13.28 -18.36
CA LEU A 48 -0.26 13.38 -16.90
C LEU A 48 -1.69 13.19 -16.37
N ALA A 49 -2.67 12.89 -17.22
CA ALA A 49 -4.09 12.82 -16.81
C ALA A 49 -4.32 11.86 -15.63
N LEU A 50 -3.67 10.69 -15.65
CA LEU A 50 -3.77 9.68 -14.60
C LEU A 50 -3.37 10.24 -13.23
N GLU A 51 -2.30 11.02 -13.17
CA GLU A 51 -1.78 11.57 -11.92
C GLU A 51 -2.77 12.57 -11.31
N TYR A 52 -3.35 13.46 -12.11
CA TYR A 52 -4.34 14.43 -11.62
C TYR A 52 -5.67 13.78 -11.23
N GLU A 53 -6.01 12.64 -11.83
CA GLU A 53 -7.23 11.90 -11.50
C GLU A 53 -7.09 11.05 -10.22
N THR A 54 -5.90 10.48 -9.97
CA THR A 54 -5.74 9.40 -8.98
C THR A 54 -4.84 9.72 -7.79
N LEU A 55 -3.96 10.74 -7.87
CA LEU A 55 -3.24 11.22 -6.69
C LEU A 55 -4.17 11.98 -5.75
N GLY A 56 -3.96 11.83 -4.44
CA GLY A 56 -4.66 12.64 -3.45
C GLY A 56 -4.45 14.15 -3.69
N PRO A 57 -5.47 15.01 -3.52
CA PRO A 57 -5.38 16.43 -3.90
C PRO A 57 -4.21 17.20 -3.25
N GLY A 58 -3.96 16.95 -1.96
CA GLY A 58 -2.83 17.54 -1.24
C GLY A 58 -1.47 17.09 -1.80
N TRP A 59 -1.38 15.85 -2.27
CA TRP A 59 -0.18 15.29 -2.90
C TRP A 59 0.06 15.88 -4.28
N VAL A 60 -0.98 16.05 -5.11
CA VAL A 60 -0.87 16.71 -6.42
C VAL A 60 -0.25 18.10 -6.27
N LYS A 61 -0.77 18.89 -5.32
CA LYS A 61 -0.25 20.23 -5.03
C LYS A 61 1.21 20.19 -4.56
N ALA A 62 1.53 19.26 -3.66
CA ALA A 62 2.87 19.16 -3.09
C ALA A 62 3.93 18.65 -4.09
N LEU A 63 3.53 17.80 -5.04
CA LEU A 63 4.41 17.17 -6.03
C LEU A 63 4.35 17.83 -7.42
N GLN A 64 3.65 18.96 -7.56
CA GLN A 64 3.40 19.59 -8.87
C GLN A 64 4.68 19.81 -9.69
N LYS A 65 5.77 20.24 -9.04
CA LYS A 65 7.07 20.45 -9.70
C LYS A 65 7.69 19.13 -10.14
N ASP A 66 7.60 18.10 -9.32
CA ASP A 66 8.14 16.77 -9.58
C ASP A 66 7.38 16.08 -10.73
N LEU A 67 6.05 16.20 -10.77
CA LEU A 67 5.20 15.68 -11.84
C LEU A 67 5.50 16.34 -13.20
N ASN A 68 5.86 17.63 -13.20
CA ASN A 68 6.20 18.36 -14.42
C ASN A 68 7.68 18.22 -14.85
N SER A 69 8.50 17.51 -14.06
CA SER A 69 9.92 17.36 -14.32
C SER A 69 10.21 16.55 -15.59
N PRO A 70 11.34 16.80 -16.29
CA PRO A 70 11.75 15.99 -17.43
C PRO A 70 11.93 14.51 -17.10
N SER A 71 12.42 14.19 -15.90
CA SER A 71 12.62 12.81 -15.45
C SER A 71 11.30 12.07 -15.29
N PHE A 72 10.29 12.71 -14.69
CA PHE A 72 8.97 12.10 -14.55
C PHE A 72 8.29 11.90 -15.92
N LYS A 73 8.37 12.88 -16.83
CA LYS A 73 7.83 12.72 -18.20
C LYS A 73 8.51 11.58 -18.97
N LYS A 74 9.83 11.40 -18.80
CA LYS A 74 10.56 10.26 -19.37
C LYS A 74 10.08 8.91 -18.81
N LEU A 75 9.81 8.84 -17.50
CA LEU A 75 9.20 7.67 -16.87
C LEU A 75 7.81 7.38 -17.45
N LYS A 76 6.96 8.40 -17.64
CA LYS A 76 5.63 8.23 -18.23
C LYS A 76 5.69 7.67 -19.66
N GLU A 77 6.62 8.15 -20.48
CA GLU A 77 6.83 7.62 -21.82
C GLU A 77 7.27 6.15 -21.80
N PHE A 78 8.20 5.78 -20.89
CA PHE A 78 8.59 4.40 -20.69
C PHE A 78 7.38 3.51 -20.32
N LEU A 79 6.55 3.93 -19.36
CA LEU A 79 5.38 3.15 -18.93
C LEU A 79 4.37 2.96 -20.07
N ARG A 80 4.14 4.00 -20.89
CA ARG A 80 3.26 3.91 -22.05
C ARG A 80 3.74 2.85 -23.05
N GLN A 81 5.05 2.74 -23.27
CA GLN A 81 5.64 1.73 -24.16
C GLN A 81 5.58 0.32 -23.55
N GLU A 82 5.71 0.20 -22.23
CA GLU A 82 5.63 -1.07 -21.53
C GLU A 82 4.22 -1.66 -21.57
N GLU A 83 3.20 -0.83 -21.38
CA GLU A 83 1.79 -1.23 -21.39
C GLU A 83 1.30 -1.71 -22.77
N GLN A 84 1.97 -1.28 -23.84
CA GLN A 84 1.70 -1.79 -25.19
C GLN A 84 2.21 -3.22 -25.40
N LYS A 85 3.15 -3.68 -24.58
CA LYS A 85 3.89 -4.93 -24.77
C LYS A 85 3.64 -5.96 -23.68
N TYR A 86 3.36 -5.50 -22.47
CA TYR A 86 3.32 -6.32 -21.27
C TYR A 86 2.09 -5.99 -20.42
N THR A 87 1.62 -6.98 -19.67
CA THR A 87 0.72 -6.73 -18.55
C THR A 87 1.51 -6.10 -17.42
N ILE A 88 1.11 -4.91 -16.98
CA ILE A 88 1.74 -4.14 -15.90
C ILE A 88 0.83 -4.15 -14.68
N TYR A 89 1.44 -4.32 -13.49
CA TYR A 89 0.77 -4.19 -12.20
C TYR A 89 1.33 -3.03 -11.39
N PRO A 90 0.52 -2.42 -10.50
CA PRO A 90 -0.93 -2.64 -10.35
C PRO A 90 -1.72 -2.07 -11.54
N PRO A 91 -3.05 -2.25 -11.62
CA PRO A 91 -3.90 -1.48 -12.54
C PRO A 91 -3.62 0.02 -12.44
N LYS A 92 -3.70 0.75 -13.56
CA LYS A 92 -3.26 2.16 -13.68
C LYS A 92 -3.84 3.04 -12.60
N GLU A 93 -5.14 2.92 -12.38
CA GLU A 93 -5.93 3.67 -11.41
C GLU A 93 -5.52 3.40 -9.95
N GLN A 94 -4.71 2.36 -9.72
CA GLN A 94 -4.23 1.97 -8.40
C GLN A 94 -2.75 2.31 -8.18
N ILE A 95 -2.00 2.80 -9.18
CA ILE A 95 -0.56 3.12 -9.04
C ILE A 95 -0.30 4.10 -7.87
N TYR A 96 -1.24 5.03 -7.66
CA TYR A 96 -1.11 6.09 -6.66
C TYR A 96 -1.95 5.88 -5.39
N SER A 97 -2.43 4.66 -5.13
CA SER A 97 -3.24 4.35 -3.93
C SER A 97 -2.55 4.72 -2.61
N TRP A 98 -1.22 4.72 -2.56
CA TRP A 98 -0.43 5.17 -1.40
C TRP A 98 -0.72 6.62 -0.98
N SER A 99 -1.22 7.45 -1.90
CA SER A 99 -1.53 8.87 -1.68
C SER A 99 -2.95 9.13 -1.15
N ARG A 100 -3.76 8.07 -0.94
CA ARG A 100 -5.13 8.21 -0.41
C ARG A 100 -5.18 8.78 1.00
N SER A 101 -4.18 8.49 1.82
CA SER A 101 -4.02 9.17 3.11
C SER A 101 -3.59 10.62 2.83
N PRO A 102 -4.36 11.63 3.30
CA PRO A 102 -3.99 13.03 3.12
C PRO A 102 -2.57 13.28 3.64
N ILE A 103 -1.78 14.05 2.90
CA ILE A 103 -0.36 14.27 3.25
C ILE A 103 -0.18 14.78 4.68
N ASP A 104 -1.12 15.61 5.17
CA ASP A 104 -1.13 16.18 6.53
C ASP A 104 -1.50 15.18 7.62
N ASP A 105 -2.13 14.07 7.26
CA ASP A 105 -2.57 13.03 8.20
C ASP A 105 -1.55 11.89 8.31
N VAL A 106 -0.56 11.84 7.43
CA VAL A 106 0.50 10.83 7.50
C VAL A 106 1.30 10.96 8.79
N ARG A 107 1.45 9.85 9.52
CA ARG A 107 2.24 9.71 10.75
C ARG A 107 3.39 8.73 10.60
N CYS A 108 3.22 7.73 9.74
CA CYS A 108 4.26 6.77 9.42
C CYS A 108 4.35 6.52 7.92
N CYS A 109 5.54 6.20 7.45
CA CYS A 109 5.80 5.69 6.11
C CYS A 109 6.50 4.33 6.21
N ILE A 110 5.90 3.29 5.66
CA ILE A 110 6.50 1.96 5.50
C ILE A 110 6.94 1.81 4.05
N ILE A 111 8.21 1.50 3.84
CA ILE A 111 8.83 1.45 2.53
C ILE A 111 8.97 0.01 2.04
N GLY A 112 8.38 -0.30 0.89
CA GLY A 112 8.59 -1.55 0.15
C GLY A 112 9.50 -1.37 -1.06
N GLN A 113 9.77 -2.46 -1.77
CA GLN A 113 10.62 -2.47 -2.97
C GLN A 113 9.80 -2.22 -4.23
N ASP A 114 9.05 -3.22 -4.68
CA ASP A 114 8.21 -3.17 -5.87
C ASP A 114 6.83 -3.79 -5.61
N PRO A 115 5.82 -3.53 -6.46
CA PRO A 115 4.52 -4.16 -6.31
C PRO A 115 4.61 -5.68 -6.51
N TYR A 116 3.67 -6.42 -5.93
CA TYR A 116 3.51 -7.82 -6.28
C TYR A 116 3.25 -8.00 -7.79
N HIS A 117 3.99 -8.89 -8.42
CA HIS A 117 3.95 -9.14 -9.87
C HIS A 117 2.94 -10.23 -10.29
N GLY A 118 2.23 -10.85 -9.34
CA GLY A 118 1.19 -11.84 -9.62
C GLY A 118 -0.18 -11.19 -9.90
N ALA A 119 -0.98 -11.88 -10.70
CA ALA A 119 -2.30 -11.39 -11.09
C ALA A 119 -3.22 -11.12 -9.88
N GLY A 120 -3.83 -9.94 -9.85
CA GLY A 120 -4.78 -9.53 -8.82
C GLY A 120 -4.18 -9.22 -7.45
N GLN A 121 -2.86 -9.31 -7.27
CA GLN A 121 -2.20 -9.12 -5.97
C GLN A 121 -2.02 -7.63 -5.65
N ALA A 122 -1.24 -6.91 -6.47
CA ALA A 122 -0.89 -5.52 -6.22
C ALA A 122 -2.07 -4.58 -6.44
N HIS A 123 -2.19 -3.58 -5.55
CA HIS A 123 -3.21 -2.53 -5.62
C HIS A 123 -2.71 -1.14 -5.19
N GLY A 124 -1.39 -0.94 -5.28
CA GLY A 124 -0.74 0.36 -5.05
C GLY A 124 -0.29 0.66 -3.63
N LEU A 125 -0.45 -0.29 -2.71
CA LEU A 125 0.01 -0.20 -1.33
C LEU A 125 1.11 -1.25 -1.09
N ALA A 126 2.26 -0.82 -0.57
CA ALA A 126 3.36 -1.72 -0.21
C ALA A 126 2.90 -2.81 0.77
N PHE A 127 3.39 -4.04 0.60
CA PHE A 127 3.03 -5.24 1.38
C PHE A 127 1.56 -5.68 1.35
N SER A 128 0.63 -4.83 0.90
CA SER A 128 -0.79 -5.13 0.91
C SER A 128 -1.24 -5.88 -0.35
N VAL A 129 -2.22 -6.77 -0.19
CA VAL A 129 -2.93 -7.44 -1.28
C VAL A 129 -4.44 -7.23 -1.17
N LYS A 130 -5.17 -7.41 -2.27
CA LYS A 130 -6.63 -7.33 -2.29
C LYS A 130 -7.26 -8.42 -1.40
N HIS A 131 -8.50 -8.20 -0.94
CA HIS A 131 -9.28 -9.25 -0.27
C HIS A 131 -9.43 -10.47 -1.18
N GLY A 132 -9.47 -11.67 -0.58
CA GLY A 132 -9.51 -12.94 -1.31
C GLY A 132 -8.16 -13.42 -1.86
N VAL A 133 -7.12 -12.58 -1.84
CA VAL A 133 -5.75 -12.99 -2.20
C VAL A 133 -5.05 -13.59 -0.97
N ARG A 134 -4.34 -14.70 -1.17
CA ARG A 134 -3.51 -15.31 -0.12
C ARG A 134 -2.52 -14.29 0.44
N VAL A 135 -2.47 -14.18 1.77
CA VAL A 135 -1.52 -13.31 2.48
C VAL A 135 -0.08 -13.68 2.09
N PRO A 136 0.70 -12.77 1.50
CA PRO A 136 2.08 -13.05 1.09
C PRO A 136 3.01 -13.33 2.28
N PRO A 137 4.12 -14.09 2.08
CA PRO A 137 5.01 -14.47 3.17
C PRO A 137 5.56 -13.29 4.00
N SER A 138 5.99 -12.21 3.34
CA SER A 138 6.49 -11.02 4.04
C SER A 138 5.42 -10.38 4.93
N LEU A 139 4.15 -10.32 4.46
CA LEU A 139 3.06 -9.81 5.28
C LEU A 139 2.70 -10.75 6.43
N GLN A 140 2.82 -12.07 6.25
CA GLN A 140 2.66 -13.02 7.36
C GLN A 140 3.70 -12.77 8.46
N ASN A 141 4.95 -12.48 8.07
CA ASN A 141 6.00 -12.13 9.04
C ASN A 141 5.74 -10.78 9.72
N ILE A 142 5.23 -9.77 9.01
CA ILE A 142 4.76 -8.52 9.60
C ILE A 142 3.67 -8.78 10.66
N TYR A 143 2.67 -9.62 10.35
CA TYR A 143 1.63 -9.98 11.31
C TYR A 143 2.17 -10.79 12.49
N LYS A 144 3.17 -11.65 12.27
CA LYS A 144 3.85 -12.37 13.35
C LYS A 144 4.60 -11.42 14.28
N GLU A 145 5.28 -10.40 13.74
CA GLU A 145 5.94 -9.39 14.58
C GLU A 145 4.92 -8.54 15.35
N LEU A 146 3.83 -8.12 14.70
CA LEU A 146 2.72 -7.45 15.39
C LEU A 146 2.15 -8.29 16.54
N LYS A 147 2.03 -9.62 16.36
CA LYS A 147 1.60 -10.55 17.41
C LYS A 147 2.60 -10.66 18.57
N ILE A 148 3.91 -10.63 18.27
CA ILE A 148 4.97 -10.63 19.28
C ILE A 148 4.88 -9.37 20.13
N GLU A 149 4.71 -8.21 19.48
CA GLU A 149 4.62 -6.93 20.17
C GLU A 149 3.28 -6.74 20.91
N TYR A 150 2.16 -7.16 20.31
CA TYR A 150 0.80 -7.07 20.85
C TYR A 150 0.22 -8.49 21.00
N PRO A 151 0.42 -9.16 22.14
CA PRO A 151 -0.02 -10.55 22.35
C PRO A 151 -1.52 -10.79 22.12
N GLU A 152 -2.35 -9.75 22.22
CA GLU A 152 -3.79 -9.77 21.93
C GLU A 152 -4.13 -9.70 20.43
N PHE A 153 -3.20 -9.26 19.57
CA PHE A 153 -3.40 -9.17 18.13
C PHE A 153 -3.76 -10.53 17.54
N GLN A 154 -4.73 -10.58 16.65
CA GLN A 154 -5.10 -11.79 15.94
C GLN A 154 -4.82 -11.55 14.45
N PRO A 155 -3.83 -12.23 13.85
CA PRO A 155 -3.56 -12.07 12.43
C PRO A 155 -4.83 -12.31 11.60
N PRO A 156 -5.27 -11.35 10.75
CA PRO A 156 -6.46 -11.52 9.93
C PRO A 156 -6.23 -12.55 8.82
N LYS A 157 -7.33 -13.06 8.26
CA LYS A 157 -7.27 -14.02 7.14
C LYS A 157 -7.05 -13.36 5.77
N HIS A 158 -6.90 -12.03 5.72
CA HIS A 158 -6.66 -11.25 4.51
C HIS A 158 -5.41 -10.39 4.62
N GLY A 159 -4.89 -9.92 3.48
CA GLY A 159 -3.71 -9.05 3.42
C GLY A 159 -3.99 -7.59 3.02
N ASN A 160 -5.26 -7.19 2.99
CA ASN A 160 -5.62 -5.79 2.73
C ASN A 160 -5.29 -4.91 3.96
N LEU A 161 -4.54 -3.83 3.74
CA LEU A 161 -4.06 -2.89 4.77
C LEU A 161 -4.66 -1.49 4.61
N GLU A 162 -5.65 -1.28 3.74
CA GLU A 162 -6.26 0.04 3.50
C GLU A 162 -6.84 0.64 4.78
N ARG A 163 -7.50 -0.18 5.59
CA ARG A 163 -8.07 0.26 6.87
C ARG A 163 -7.00 0.82 7.81
N LEU A 164 -5.87 0.13 7.92
CA LEU A 164 -4.71 0.60 8.70
C LEU A 164 -4.21 1.95 8.18
N CYS A 165 -4.09 2.10 6.86
CA CYS A 165 -3.64 3.36 6.24
C CYS A 165 -4.57 4.54 6.54
N LEU A 166 -5.87 4.35 6.36
CA LEU A 166 -6.87 5.42 6.43
C LEU A 166 -7.19 5.83 7.88
N GLU A 167 -7.24 4.87 8.81
CA GLU A 167 -7.60 5.17 10.20
C GLU A 167 -6.41 5.70 11.03
N ASN A 168 -5.17 5.42 10.62
CA ASN A 168 -3.97 5.74 11.41
C ASN A 168 -2.91 6.58 10.67
N GLY A 169 -3.17 7.01 9.44
CA GLY A 169 -2.22 7.82 8.68
C GLY A 169 -0.94 7.05 8.34
N ILE A 170 -1.05 5.77 8.02
CA ILE A 170 0.08 4.94 7.58
C ILE A 170 0.18 5.05 6.05
N MET A 171 1.32 5.52 5.55
CA MET A 171 1.62 5.53 4.11
C MET A 171 2.45 4.28 3.76
N LEU A 172 1.95 3.48 2.81
CA LEU A 172 2.62 2.25 2.34
C LEU A 172 3.17 2.48 0.93
N LEU A 173 4.45 2.86 0.83
CA LEU A 173 5.08 3.31 -0.42
C LEU A 173 6.14 2.32 -0.89
N ASN A 174 6.02 1.83 -2.13
CA ASN A 174 7.10 1.08 -2.76
C ASN A 174 8.13 2.04 -3.39
N SER A 175 9.40 1.63 -3.48
CA SER A 175 10.43 2.40 -4.17
C SER A 175 10.19 2.47 -5.68
N THR A 176 9.62 1.41 -6.25
CA THR A 176 9.05 1.38 -7.61
C THR A 176 7.54 1.17 -7.55
N LEU A 177 6.76 1.86 -8.39
CA LEU A 177 5.29 1.83 -8.30
C LEU A 177 4.59 0.92 -9.31
N THR A 178 5.35 0.30 -10.20
CA THR A 178 4.82 -0.60 -11.23
C THR A 178 5.79 -1.75 -11.48
N VAL A 179 5.30 -2.88 -11.96
CA VAL A 179 6.09 -4.07 -12.31
C VAL A 179 5.43 -4.80 -13.48
N ARG A 180 6.20 -5.54 -14.27
CA ARG A 180 5.63 -6.46 -15.27
C ARG A 180 5.07 -7.69 -14.56
N LYS A 181 4.01 -8.26 -15.13
CA LYS A 181 3.50 -9.57 -14.71
C LYS A 181 4.64 -10.60 -14.68
N ASP A 182 4.74 -11.32 -13.58
CA ASP A 182 5.68 -12.43 -13.37
C ASP A 182 7.17 -12.07 -13.56
N THR A 183 7.53 -10.79 -13.49
CA THR A 183 8.93 -10.34 -13.60
C THR A 183 9.22 -9.28 -12.53
N ALA A 184 9.56 -9.73 -11.32
CA ALA A 184 9.93 -8.85 -10.22
C ALA A 184 11.06 -7.87 -10.60
N GLY A 185 11.00 -6.65 -10.08
CA GLY A 185 12.02 -5.62 -10.32
C GLY A 185 12.13 -5.10 -11.76
N SER A 186 11.25 -5.51 -12.69
CA SER A 186 11.39 -5.19 -14.12
C SER A 186 11.41 -3.70 -14.45
N HIS A 187 10.81 -2.86 -13.61
CA HIS A 187 10.77 -1.39 -13.77
C HIS A 187 11.75 -0.67 -12.85
N GLY A 188 12.68 -1.40 -12.22
CA GLY A 188 13.79 -0.83 -11.47
C GLY A 188 14.69 0.04 -12.36
N LYS A 189 15.18 1.14 -11.80
CA LYS A 189 16.07 2.13 -12.42
C LYS A 189 15.45 2.83 -13.64
N LYS A 190 14.12 2.80 -13.79
CA LYS A 190 13.40 3.45 -14.91
C LYS A 190 12.88 4.85 -14.58
N GLY A 191 13.04 5.29 -13.33
CA GLY A 191 12.70 6.65 -12.90
C GLY A 191 11.78 6.72 -11.68
N TRP A 192 11.15 5.60 -11.31
CA TRP A 192 10.31 5.57 -10.12
C TRP A 192 11.05 5.93 -8.85
N GLU A 193 12.27 5.43 -8.66
CA GLU A 193 13.05 5.67 -7.45
C GLU A 193 13.36 7.16 -7.27
N GLN A 194 13.54 7.89 -8.37
CA GLN A 194 13.71 9.35 -8.32
C GLN A 194 12.42 10.02 -7.83
N PHE A 195 11.28 9.64 -8.41
CA PHE A 195 9.99 10.19 -8.02
C PHE A 195 9.63 9.86 -6.57
N THR A 196 9.75 8.60 -6.16
CA THR A 196 9.40 8.16 -4.81
C THR A 196 10.38 8.68 -3.75
N THR A 197 11.65 8.93 -4.11
CA THR A 197 12.59 9.71 -3.26
C THR A 197 12.08 11.13 -3.04
N ARG A 198 11.56 11.80 -4.08
CA ARG A 198 10.94 13.13 -3.95
C ARG A 198 9.68 13.09 -3.08
N VAL A 199 8.86 12.04 -3.18
CA VAL A 199 7.71 11.81 -2.29
C VAL A 199 8.13 11.80 -0.83
N LEU A 200 9.19 11.04 -0.47
CA LEU A 200 9.70 11.01 0.92
C LEU A 200 10.21 12.37 1.39
N GLN A 201 10.89 13.12 0.51
CA GLN A 201 11.39 14.45 0.84
C GLN A 201 10.26 15.45 1.09
N VAL A 202 9.27 15.47 0.20
CA VAL A 202 8.08 16.31 0.33
C VAL A 202 7.31 15.98 1.62
N LEU A 203 7.16 14.69 1.93
CA LEU A 203 6.53 14.25 3.17
C LEU A 203 7.32 14.68 4.42
N ALA A 204 8.64 14.46 4.43
CA ALA A 204 9.49 14.85 5.54
C ALA A 204 9.47 16.37 5.76
N ASP A 205 9.58 17.16 4.70
CA ASP A 205 9.52 18.62 4.75
C ASP A 205 8.15 19.11 5.25
N ARG A 206 7.06 18.46 4.82
CA ARG A 206 5.70 18.79 5.29
C ARG A 206 5.56 18.62 6.79
N HIS A 207 6.18 17.58 7.34
CA HIS A 207 6.14 17.25 8.78
C HIS A 207 7.37 17.71 9.55
N ARG A 208 8.18 18.65 9.04
CA ARG A 208 9.47 19.04 9.65
C ARG A 208 9.41 19.53 11.10
N SER A 209 8.27 20.01 11.58
CA SER A 209 8.10 20.57 12.92
C SER A 209 7.83 19.50 13.99
N LYS A 210 6.93 18.56 13.70
CA LYS A 210 6.58 17.46 14.62
C LYS A 210 7.34 16.18 14.31
N GLY A 211 7.71 15.99 13.04
CA GLY A 211 8.33 14.78 12.52
C GLY A 211 7.34 13.64 12.31
N ILE A 212 7.82 12.56 11.67
CA ILE A 212 7.07 11.32 11.42
C ILE A 212 8.03 10.13 11.53
N VAL A 213 7.49 8.91 11.49
CA VAL A 213 8.27 7.67 11.57
C VAL A 213 8.45 7.06 10.17
N PHE A 214 9.67 6.63 9.84
CA PHE A 214 9.98 5.86 8.64
C PHE A 214 10.39 4.44 9.04
N PHE A 215 9.68 3.43 8.54
CA PHE A 215 10.06 2.03 8.66
C PHE A 215 10.98 1.66 7.49
N CYS A 216 12.22 1.35 7.83
CA CYS A 216 13.32 1.09 6.93
C CYS A 216 13.70 -0.39 6.99
N TRP A 217 12.91 -1.24 6.33
CA TRP A 217 13.12 -2.68 6.33
C TRP A 217 13.86 -3.13 5.07
N GLY A 218 15.08 -3.62 5.25
CA GLY A 218 15.93 -4.09 4.15
C GLY A 218 16.74 -2.99 3.44
N ASN A 219 17.60 -3.43 2.52
CA ASN A 219 18.60 -2.56 1.89
C ASN A 219 17.98 -1.55 0.92
N TRP A 220 16.87 -1.90 0.27
CA TRP A 220 16.17 -1.01 -0.66
C TRP A 220 15.58 0.20 0.06
N ALA A 221 14.83 -0.03 1.14
CA ALA A 221 14.28 1.05 1.96
C ALA A 221 15.40 1.96 2.53
N LYS A 222 16.51 1.35 2.96
CA LYS A 222 17.68 2.09 3.45
C LYS A 222 18.28 3.02 2.39
N LYS A 223 18.58 2.50 1.20
CA LYS A 223 19.12 3.29 0.09
C LYS A 223 18.18 4.43 -0.30
N MET A 224 16.89 4.18 -0.29
CA MET A 224 15.87 5.18 -0.63
C MET A 224 15.83 6.32 0.40
N LEU A 225 15.85 6.02 1.70
CA LEU A 225 15.92 7.05 2.75
C LEU A 225 17.24 7.81 2.76
N GLU A 226 18.36 7.12 2.51
CA GLU A 226 19.68 7.75 2.35
C GLU A 226 19.68 8.73 1.16
N SER A 227 19.09 8.33 0.03
CA SER A 227 18.93 9.18 -1.16
C SER A 227 18.02 10.38 -0.90
N ALA A 228 16.98 10.19 -0.11
CA ALA A 228 16.07 11.25 0.32
C ALA A 228 16.73 12.22 1.34
N LYS A 229 17.85 11.83 1.96
CA LYS A 229 18.58 12.62 2.98
C LYS A 229 17.68 13.02 4.16
N ILE A 230 16.88 12.09 4.66
CA ILE A 230 15.95 12.34 5.76
C ILE A 230 16.72 12.74 7.04
N ASP A 231 16.30 13.85 7.65
CA ASP A 231 16.89 14.38 8.88
C ASP A 231 16.46 13.54 10.10
N LYS A 232 17.37 12.69 10.57
CA LYS A 232 17.17 11.80 11.73
C LYS A 232 16.97 12.54 13.06
N LYS A 233 17.24 13.85 13.12
CA LYS A 233 16.95 14.65 14.33
C LYS A 233 15.47 15.06 14.39
N LYS A 234 14.80 15.14 13.24
CA LYS A 234 13.39 15.54 13.12
C LYS A 234 12.48 14.34 12.99
N HIS A 235 12.92 13.31 12.29
CA HIS A 235 12.13 12.12 12.01
C HIS A 235 12.73 10.88 12.67
N LEU A 236 11.88 9.96 13.11
CA LEU A 236 12.33 8.66 13.59
C LEU A 236 12.54 7.70 12.42
N ILE A 237 13.65 6.98 12.40
CA ILE A 237 13.92 5.92 11.41
C ILE A 237 14.11 4.61 12.16
N LEU A 238 13.20 3.66 11.92
CA LEU A 238 13.21 2.33 12.50
C LEU A 238 13.76 1.34 11.47
N SER A 239 14.98 0.85 11.69
CA SER A 239 15.73 0.06 10.69
C SER A 239 15.89 -1.39 11.10
N SER A 240 15.61 -2.33 10.19
CA SER A 240 15.88 -3.76 10.37
C SER A 240 16.15 -4.43 9.03
N VAL A 241 16.42 -5.73 9.05
CA VAL A 241 16.33 -6.57 7.83
C VAL A 241 14.89 -6.62 7.32
N HIS A 242 14.70 -7.07 6.08
CA HIS A 242 13.39 -7.15 5.44
C HIS A 242 12.51 -8.25 6.09
N PRO A 243 11.17 -8.10 6.12
CA PRO A 243 10.25 -9.15 6.60
C PRO A 243 10.19 -10.41 5.73
N SER A 244 10.90 -10.46 4.61
CA SER A 244 11.01 -11.67 3.78
C SER A 244 11.40 -12.92 4.60
N PRO A 245 10.84 -14.10 4.33
CA PRO A 245 11.31 -15.38 4.88
C PRO A 245 12.83 -15.59 4.84
N LEU A 246 13.53 -15.07 3.83
CA LEU A 246 14.98 -15.22 3.74
C LEU A 246 15.74 -14.45 4.81
N SER A 247 15.19 -13.36 5.34
CA SER A 247 15.90 -12.50 6.29
C SER A 247 15.19 -12.28 7.62
N ALA A 248 13.89 -12.58 7.74
CA ALA A 248 13.11 -12.23 8.92
C ALA A 248 13.67 -12.82 10.23
N SER A 249 14.10 -14.08 10.21
CA SER A 249 14.73 -14.74 11.36
C SER A 249 16.08 -14.15 11.75
N ARG A 250 16.75 -13.42 10.84
CA ARG A 250 18.07 -12.80 11.05
C ARG A 250 17.99 -11.41 11.69
N GLY A 251 16.79 -10.88 11.96
CA GLY A 251 16.66 -9.62 12.70
C GLY A 251 15.43 -8.76 12.41
N PHE A 252 14.36 -9.30 11.80
CA PHE A 252 13.08 -8.59 11.68
C PHE A 252 12.19 -8.82 12.91
N PHE A 253 12.27 -10.01 13.51
CA PHE A 253 11.50 -10.33 14.70
C PHE A 253 12.11 -9.73 15.97
N ASN A 254 11.25 -9.38 16.92
CA ASN A 254 11.58 -8.76 18.22
C ASN A 254 12.26 -7.39 18.08
N THR A 255 11.97 -6.67 17.00
CA THR A 255 12.49 -5.32 16.77
C THR A 255 11.78 -4.28 17.64
N GLY A 256 10.51 -4.54 18.02
CA GLY A 256 9.73 -3.59 18.82
C GLY A 256 9.35 -2.33 18.03
N HIS A 257 9.42 -2.36 16.70
CA HIS A 257 9.24 -1.17 15.86
C HIS A 257 7.82 -0.63 15.93
N PHE A 258 6.79 -1.47 16.05
CA PHE A 258 5.40 -0.99 16.05
C PHE A 258 5.10 -0.20 17.33
N LYS A 259 5.53 -0.69 18.49
CA LYS A 259 5.45 0.00 19.78
C LYS A 259 6.28 1.28 19.82
N GLN A 260 7.54 1.22 19.35
CA GLN A 260 8.38 2.42 19.25
C GLN A 260 7.74 3.52 18.40
N ALA A 261 7.13 3.15 17.26
CA ALA A 261 6.44 4.11 16.41
C ALA A 261 5.20 4.70 17.09
N ASP A 262 4.40 3.87 17.77
CA ASP A 262 3.22 4.29 18.52
C ASP A 262 3.59 5.31 19.61
N GLU A 263 4.54 4.95 20.48
CA GLU A 263 5.01 5.81 21.58
C GLU A 263 5.54 7.15 21.07
N TRP A 264 6.36 7.13 20.01
CA TRP A 264 6.97 8.32 19.45
C TRP A 264 5.94 9.27 18.82
N ILE A 265 4.93 8.72 18.12
CA ILE A 265 3.84 9.51 17.55
C ILE A 265 2.90 10.03 18.63
N LYS A 266 2.58 9.22 19.63
CA LYS A 266 1.74 9.63 20.77
C LYS A 266 2.33 10.84 21.50
N GLU A 267 3.64 10.87 21.71
CA GLU A 267 4.33 12.01 22.33
C GLU A 267 4.19 13.32 21.52
N ARG A 268 4.20 13.24 20.19
CA ARG A 268 4.21 14.42 19.29
C ARG A 268 2.84 14.89 18.81
N TYR A 269 1.89 13.96 18.73
CA TYR A 269 0.58 14.19 18.16
C TYR A 269 -0.56 13.99 19.17
N GLY A 270 -0.27 13.53 20.39
CA GLY A 270 -1.23 13.30 21.47
C GLY A 270 -2.03 12.01 21.34
N LYS A 271 -2.21 11.51 20.10
CA LYS A 271 -2.79 10.20 19.79
C LYS A 271 -1.76 9.34 19.06
N GLY A 272 -1.60 8.12 19.53
CA GLY A 272 -0.73 7.10 18.94
C GLY A 272 -1.35 6.38 17.73
N ILE A 273 -0.74 5.27 17.35
CA ILE A 273 -1.13 4.42 16.23
C ILE A 273 -1.86 3.19 16.79
N ASP A 274 -3.11 2.99 16.38
CA ASP A 274 -3.85 1.77 16.69
C ASP A 274 -3.54 0.67 15.67
N TRP A 275 -2.41 -0.04 15.86
CA TRP A 275 -2.04 -1.20 15.04
C TRP A 275 -3.05 -2.35 15.14
N MET A 276 -3.78 -2.43 16.25
CA MET A 276 -4.80 -3.45 16.49
C MET A 276 -6.03 -3.28 15.61
N VAL A 277 -6.21 -2.14 14.91
CA VAL A 277 -7.28 -1.95 13.92
C VAL A 277 -7.30 -3.05 12.84
N GLN A 278 -6.13 -3.64 12.57
CA GLN A 278 -5.95 -4.71 11.58
C GLN A 278 -6.24 -6.12 12.15
N SER A 279 -6.50 -6.23 13.46
CA SER A 279 -6.72 -7.52 14.13
C SER A 279 -8.02 -8.18 13.66
N ALA A 280 -7.98 -9.50 13.48
CA ALA A 280 -9.07 -10.34 12.98
C ALA A 280 -10.40 -10.08 13.71
N ASP A 281 -10.36 -9.96 15.04
CA ASP A 281 -11.53 -9.71 15.88
C ASP A 281 -12.19 -8.34 15.64
N ARG A 282 -11.51 -7.41 14.96
CA ARG A 282 -12.00 -6.08 14.58
C ARG A 282 -12.34 -5.95 13.09
N VAL A 283 -11.67 -6.69 12.22
CA VAL A 283 -11.89 -6.63 10.75
C VAL A 283 -12.86 -7.70 10.26
N ASP A 284 -12.75 -8.94 10.72
CA ASP A 284 -13.54 -10.07 10.20
C ASP A 284 -14.99 -10.05 10.72
N LYS A 285 -15.25 -9.41 11.87
CA LYS A 285 -16.61 -9.30 12.42
C LYS A 285 -17.53 -8.35 11.66
N GLN A 286 -16.98 -7.40 10.90
CA GLN A 286 -17.81 -6.48 10.10
C GLN A 286 -18.20 -7.06 8.74
N ASP A 287 -17.46 -8.05 8.23
CA ASP A 287 -17.62 -8.62 6.89
C ASP A 287 -18.65 -9.76 6.80
N THR A 288 -19.21 -10.20 7.94
CA THR A 288 -20.27 -11.25 7.97
C THR A 288 -21.67 -10.73 7.58
N SER A 289 -21.78 -9.46 7.17
CA SER A 289 -23.05 -8.84 6.78
C SER A 289 -23.40 -8.99 5.29
N GLN A 290 -22.55 -9.62 4.49
CA GLN A 290 -22.77 -9.79 3.04
C GLN A 290 -22.49 -11.23 2.58
N GLU A 291 -23.25 -12.21 3.10
CA GLU A 291 -23.40 -13.47 2.39
C GLU A 291 -24.50 -13.35 1.32
N PRO A 292 -24.21 -13.67 0.04
CA PRO A 292 -25.26 -13.81 -0.95
C PRO A 292 -26.03 -15.09 -0.68
N ALA A 293 -27.33 -14.96 -0.43
CA ALA A 293 -28.27 -16.07 -0.32
C ALA A 293 -28.24 -16.93 -1.59
N THR A 294 -27.52 -18.05 -1.55
CA THR A 294 -27.58 -19.07 -2.60
C THR A 294 -28.86 -19.88 -2.39
N LYS A 295 -29.86 -19.63 -3.24
CA LYS A 295 -31.00 -20.52 -3.42
C LYS A 295 -30.49 -21.88 -3.88
N LYS A 296 -30.70 -22.93 -3.08
CA LYS A 296 -30.58 -24.34 -3.53
C LYS A 296 -31.52 -24.58 -4.72
N PRO A 297 -31.08 -25.22 -5.81
CA PRO A 297 -32.00 -25.78 -6.78
C PRO A 297 -32.66 -27.05 -6.21
N LYS A 298 -33.92 -27.25 -6.58
CA LYS A 298 -34.70 -28.46 -6.30
C LYS A 298 -34.08 -29.66 -7.02
N LYS A 299 -34.09 -30.81 -6.36
CA LYS A 299 -33.84 -32.14 -6.95
C LYS A 299 -34.99 -32.49 -7.90
N ASP A 300 -34.64 -33.02 -9.07
CA ASP A 300 -35.44 -33.99 -9.80
C ASP A 300 -34.58 -35.27 -9.91
N ASP A 301 -35.22 -36.41 -9.64
CA ASP A 301 -34.65 -37.76 -9.60
C ASP A 301 -34.74 -38.44 -10.99
N ASP A 302 -33.76 -39.31 -11.28
CA ASP A 302 -33.80 -40.59 -12.06
C ASP A 302 -32.53 -40.79 -12.95
N VAL A 303 -31.57 -41.68 -12.58
CA VAL A 303 -31.39 -43.11 -13.03
C VAL A 303 -30.74 -43.18 -14.44
N ASP A 304 -29.65 -43.88 -14.82
CA ASP A 304 -28.86 -45.01 -14.30
C ASP A 304 -27.45 -45.07 -14.97
N ASP A 305 -26.56 -45.85 -14.34
CA ASP A 305 -25.52 -46.76 -14.88
C ASP A 305 -24.10 -46.38 -15.39
N ALA A 306 -23.19 -47.27 -14.95
CA ALA A 306 -21.94 -47.76 -15.55
C ALA A 306 -20.58 -47.05 -15.26
N VAL A 307 -19.95 -47.55 -14.19
CA VAL A 307 -18.55 -48.01 -14.06
C VAL A 307 -17.59 -47.77 -15.24
N ASN A 308 -16.48 -47.05 -15.02
CA ASN A 308 -15.15 -47.66 -15.16
C ASN A 308 -14.00 -46.86 -14.52
N ASP A 309 -13.02 -47.68 -14.15
CA ASP A 309 -11.85 -47.52 -13.30
C ASP A 309 -10.70 -46.72 -13.95
N THR A 310 -9.62 -46.51 -13.17
CA THR A 310 -8.20 -46.42 -13.59
C THR A 310 -7.51 -45.02 -13.48
N ILE A 311 -6.68 -44.88 -12.42
CA ILE A 311 -5.28 -44.34 -12.42
C ILE A 311 -5.13 -42.80 -12.64
N THR A 312 -4.35 -41.99 -11.90
CA THR A 312 -3.15 -42.16 -11.08
C THR A 312 -2.98 -41.00 -10.09
N ARG A 313 -2.25 -41.28 -9.01
CA ARG A 313 -1.51 -40.32 -8.17
C ARG A 313 -0.58 -39.45 -9.02
N ASP A 314 -0.59 -38.14 -8.79
CA ASP A 314 0.58 -37.23 -8.79
C ASP A 314 0.13 -35.76 -8.80
N LYS A 315 -0.19 -35.20 -7.63
CA LYS A 315 -0.32 -33.74 -7.42
C LYS A 315 0.10 -33.31 -6.02
N GLU A 316 1.30 -33.69 -5.60
CA GLU A 316 1.99 -33.03 -4.49
C GLU A 316 3.46 -32.87 -4.85
N GLN A 317 3.80 -31.85 -5.67
CA GLN A 317 5.18 -31.30 -5.68
C GLN A 317 5.38 -29.97 -6.43
N ASN A 318 4.39 -29.39 -7.13
CA ASN A 318 4.58 -28.16 -7.91
C ASN A 318 3.70 -26.97 -7.51
N LYS A 319 3.70 -26.60 -6.22
CA LYS A 319 3.00 -25.36 -5.77
C LYS A 319 3.73 -24.50 -4.74
N ALA A 320 4.97 -24.84 -4.41
CA ALA A 320 5.79 -24.10 -3.44
C ALA A 320 7.04 -23.42 -4.07
N LYS A 321 7.34 -23.67 -5.35
CA LYS A 321 8.54 -23.12 -6.01
C LYS A 321 8.41 -21.69 -6.53
N GLU A 322 7.21 -21.21 -6.84
CA GLU A 322 7.02 -19.88 -7.45
C GLU A 322 7.04 -18.71 -6.45
N ASP A 323 6.81 -18.98 -5.15
CA ASP A 323 6.84 -17.93 -4.11
C ASP A 323 8.23 -17.76 -3.47
N ILE A 324 9.13 -18.74 -3.63
CA ILE A 324 10.51 -18.69 -3.09
C ILE A 324 11.41 -17.76 -3.94
N ASP A 325 11.10 -17.61 -5.23
CA ASP A 325 11.89 -16.77 -6.15
C ASP A 325 11.72 -15.26 -5.88
N LYS A 326 10.67 -14.87 -5.13
CA LYS A 326 10.35 -13.48 -4.76
C LYS A 326 11.38 -12.83 -3.85
N ASP A 327 12.07 -13.65 -3.07
CA ASP A 327 13.01 -13.20 -2.06
C ASP A 327 14.47 -13.43 -2.50
N ALA A 328 14.72 -14.42 -3.36
CA ALA A 328 16.06 -14.74 -3.86
C ALA A 328 16.68 -13.59 -4.67
N ILE A 329 15.85 -12.72 -5.25
CA ILE A 329 16.25 -11.50 -5.95
C ILE A 329 16.88 -10.50 -4.97
N GLU A 330 16.43 -10.45 -3.70
CA GLU A 330 17.01 -9.57 -2.69
C GLU A 330 18.45 -9.95 -2.33
N GLU A 331 18.83 -11.24 -2.40
CA GLU A 331 20.22 -11.68 -2.19
C GLU A 331 21.08 -11.64 -3.47
N LYS A 332 20.54 -11.98 -4.65
CA LYS A 332 21.27 -11.88 -5.93
C LYS A 332 21.60 -10.44 -6.30
N ASP A 333 20.65 -9.51 -6.19
CA ASP A 333 20.91 -8.09 -6.49
C ASP A 333 21.88 -7.46 -5.49
N VAL A 334 21.94 -7.96 -4.25
CA VAL A 334 22.93 -7.54 -3.24
C VAL A 334 24.33 -8.11 -3.55
N GLN A 335 24.42 -9.34 -4.07
CA GLN A 335 25.69 -9.91 -4.54
C GLN A 335 26.23 -9.18 -5.78
N ASP A 336 25.37 -8.89 -6.77
CA ASP A 336 25.78 -8.18 -7.99
C ASP A 336 26.18 -6.72 -7.70
N MET A 337 25.58 -6.09 -6.69
CA MET A 337 26.00 -4.75 -6.23
C MET A 337 27.29 -4.73 -5.41
N LYS A 338 27.68 -5.84 -4.76
CA LYS A 338 28.96 -5.94 -4.04
C LYS A 338 30.13 -6.22 -4.98
N SER A 339 29.88 -6.83 -6.13
CA SER A 339 30.87 -7.19 -7.15
C SER A 339 31.29 -6.02 -8.06
N GLN A 340 30.74 -4.81 -7.86
CA GLN A 340 31.05 -3.59 -8.64
C GLN A 340 31.76 -2.50 -7.82
N LYS A 341 32.42 -2.86 -6.72
CA LYS A 341 33.25 -1.95 -5.93
C LYS A 341 34.73 -2.29 -6.02
#